data_AF-A0AAW5PB39-F1
#
_entry.id   AF-A0AAW5PB39-F1
#
_cell.length_a   1.000
_cell.length_b   1.000
_cell.length_c   1.000
_cell.angle_alpha   90.00
_cell.angle_beta   90.00
_cell.angle_gamma   90.00
#
_symmetry.space_group_name_H-M   'P 1'
#
loop_
_entity.id
_entity.type
_entity.pdbx_description
1 polymer ?
#
loop_
_entity_poly.entity_id
_entity_poly.type
_entity_poly.pdbx_seq_one_letter_code
_entity_poly.pdbx_strand_id
1 'polypeptide(L)'
;MPHGVIFETEFQALSRALGSSWGSFTDVLLKGLQNETIRMSRSSKGAVTIPHPAPSIALAGTPAALGGFMSGSGSTPGTGNGLFSRFLFYRFDREFEWSPQFRSSQSESTQSESTQSGERRGSLEESLRGAGQKFREARRQLGARETPLWVSVPGALQEAHTRAFRSLTKKWREDGNVPRSMQASLTRAGLQAVKIAVVLRGVRLADSGVPPASTQSIELGPEDMEAGIRLSLTYLLHAIEVGARLQGDDGPQDTCLQEKALQEKPRSQAKLNERKRDLTERQREYLKALPEEPFSTAEAKDLASGFGASKRGVQRWLKSWRKAGLLRKPKRGMWAKRRPERKDSPRTEGLPGAESVISVIDGIPALAGGRAP
;
A
#
# COMPACT_ATOMS: atom_id res chain seq x y z
N MET A 1 17.56 -21.23 -17.08
CA MET A 1 17.00 -19.86 -17.18
C MET A 1 17.61 -19.01 -16.06
N PRO A 2 17.90 -17.71 -16.26
CA PRO A 2 18.42 -16.88 -15.18
C PRO A 2 17.30 -16.65 -14.15
N HIS A 3 17.41 -17.36 -13.04
CA HIS A 3 16.62 -17.11 -11.84
C HIS A 3 17.45 -16.23 -10.92
N GLY A 4 16.87 -15.13 -10.44
CA GLY A 4 17.54 -14.21 -9.52
C GLY A 4 16.60 -13.90 -8.36
N VAL A 5 17.13 -13.91 -7.15
CA VAL A 5 16.41 -13.48 -5.96
C VAL A 5 17.06 -12.21 -5.47
N ILE A 6 16.26 -11.16 -5.29
CA ILE A 6 16.66 -9.92 -4.64
C ILE A 6 15.83 -9.83 -3.36
N PHE A 7 16.52 -9.87 -2.23
CA PHE A 7 15.92 -9.71 -0.91
C PHE A 7 16.65 -8.57 -0.22
N GLU A 8 15.97 -7.44 -0.03
CA GLU A 8 16.59 -6.21 0.47
C GLU A 8 15.68 -5.55 1.51
N THR A 9 16.26 -5.15 2.64
CA THR A 9 15.53 -4.51 3.74
C THR A 9 15.44 -3.00 3.58
N GLU A 10 16.16 -2.43 2.61
CA GLU A 10 16.19 -0.99 2.36
C GLU A 10 15.95 -0.63 0.89
N PHE A 11 14.80 0.00 0.61
CA PHE A 11 14.49 0.54 -0.72
C PHE A 11 15.61 1.42 -1.31
N GLN A 12 16.36 2.15 -0.49
CA GLN A 12 17.43 3.04 -0.95
C GLN A 12 18.59 2.30 -1.61
N ALA A 13 18.91 1.09 -1.14
CA ALA A 13 19.97 0.27 -1.72
C ALA A 13 19.67 -0.05 -3.19
N LEU A 14 18.43 -0.49 -3.47
CA LEU A 14 18.00 -0.82 -4.83
C LEU A 14 17.70 0.43 -5.69
N SER A 15 17.28 1.53 -5.07
CA SER A 15 17.03 2.81 -5.77
C SER A 15 18.29 3.35 -6.44
N ARG A 16 19.46 3.23 -5.78
CA ARG A 16 20.75 3.64 -6.36
C ARG A 16 21.10 2.82 -7.60
N ALA A 17 20.81 1.53 -7.58
CA ALA A 17 21.01 0.67 -8.74
C ALA A 17 20.06 1.05 -9.90
N LEU A 18 18.81 1.39 -9.60
CA LEU A 18 17.80 1.85 -10.58
C LEU A 18 18.15 3.19 -11.25
N GLY A 19 18.76 4.11 -10.51
CA GLY A 19 19.17 5.42 -11.03
C GLY A 19 20.48 5.39 -11.84
N SER A 20 21.22 4.28 -11.84
CA SER A 20 22.47 4.17 -12.59
C SER A 20 22.21 3.98 -14.09
N SER A 21 23.01 4.64 -14.94
CA SER A 21 22.91 4.58 -16.41
C SER A 21 23.28 3.22 -17.02
N TRP A 22 23.75 2.29 -16.21
CA TRP A 22 24.16 0.96 -16.64
C TRP A 22 22.97 0.00 -16.71
N GLY A 23 22.24 0.03 -17.83
CA GLY A 23 21.49 -1.15 -18.29
C GLY A 23 19.97 -1.15 -18.11
N SER A 24 19.31 0.00 -17.95
CA SER A 24 17.84 0.11 -17.92
C SER A 24 17.19 -0.93 -16.97
N PHE A 25 17.67 -0.98 -15.72
CA PHE A 25 17.20 -1.97 -14.73
C PHE A 25 15.67 -1.88 -14.50
N THR A 26 15.07 -0.70 -14.70
CA THR A 26 13.61 -0.51 -14.72
C THR A 26 12.90 -1.40 -15.76
N ASP A 27 13.47 -1.58 -16.96
CA ASP A 27 12.90 -2.46 -17.99
C ASP A 27 12.87 -3.93 -17.54
N VAL A 28 13.91 -4.35 -16.81
CA VAL A 28 13.97 -5.68 -16.18
C VAL A 28 12.83 -5.86 -15.17
N LEU A 29 12.56 -4.84 -14.34
CA LEU A 29 11.45 -4.88 -13.37
C LEU A 29 10.08 -4.88 -14.05
N LEU A 30 9.90 -4.08 -15.10
CA LEU A 30 8.64 -3.99 -15.85
C LEU A 30 8.30 -5.31 -16.54
N LYS A 31 9.29 -5.96 -17.17
CA LYS A 31 9.16 -7.22 -17.92
C LYS A 31 9.21 -8.45 -17.02
N GLY A 32 9.90 -8.37 -15.89
CA GLY A 32 10.12 -9.47 -14.96
C GLY A 32 8.83 -10.05 -14.37
N LEU A 33 7.84 -9.21 -14.03
CA LEU A 33 6.59 -9.71 -13.45
C LEU A 33 5.83 -10.68 -14.38
N GLN A 34 5.91 -10.46 -15.69
CA GLN A 34 5.23 -11.28 -16.70
C GLN A 34 6.15 -12.28 -17.38
N ASN A 35 7.42 -12.36 -16.98
CA ASN A 35 8.46 -13.14 -17.63
C ASN A 35 8.59 -12.80 -19.13
N GLU A 36 8.41 -11.52 -19.46
CA GLU A 36 8.54 -11.03 -20.84
C GLU A 36 10.00 -11.01 -21.29
N THR A 37 10.23 -11.31 -22.57
CA THR A 37 11.59 -11.34 -23.13
C THR A 37 12.29 -9.98 -23.00
N ILE A 38 13.47 -9.99 -22.39
CA ILE A 38 14.35 -8.80 -22.30
C ILE A 38 15.39 -8.89 -23.39
N ARG A 39 15.56 -7.81 -24.16
CA ARG A 39 16.64 -7.65 -25.15
C ARG A 39 17.45 -6.43 -24.76
N MET A 40 18.75 -6.59 -24.60
CA MET A 40 19.67 -5.50 -24.25
C MET A 40 20.90 -5.57 -25.13
N SER A 41 21.38 -4.42 -25.62
CA SER A 41 22.65 -4.32 -26.32
C SER A 41 23.71 -3.82 -25.34
N ARG A 42 24.85 -4.53 -25.25
CA ARG A 42 25.99 -4.13 -24.43
C ARG A 42 27.20 -3.90 -25.33
N SER A 43 27.89 -2.79 -25.15
CA SER A 43 29.12 -2.48 -25.89
C SER A 43 30.18 -3.59 -25.79
N SER A 44 30.26 -4.27 -24.64
CA SER A 44 31.23 -5.34 -24.39
C SER A 44 30.79 -6.75 -24.80
N LYS A 45 29.49 -6.99 -25.04
CA LYS A 45 28.94 -8.36 -25.25
C LYS A 45 27.98 -8.47 -26.45
N GLY A 46 27.76 -7.40 -27.19
CA GLY A 46 26.76 -7.35 -28.26
C GLY A 46 25.33 -7.46 -27.72
N ALA A 47 24.41 -7.92 -28.58
CA ALA A 47 23.01 -8.10 -28.23
C ALA A 47 22.80 -9.35 -27.36
N VAL A 48 22.21 -9.16 -26.18
CA VAL A 48 21.85 -10.21 -25.22
C VAL A 48 20.33 -10.31 -25.14
N THR A 49 19.80 -11.53 -25.31
CA THR A 49 18.36 -11.82 -25.19
C THR A 49 18.11 -12.79 -24.03
N ILE A 50 17.17 -12.44 -23.16
CA ILE A 50 16.72 -13.27 -22.03
C ILE A 50 15.23 -13.58 -22.26
N PRO A 51 14.87 -14.79 -22.74
CA PRO A 51 13.51 -15.09 -23.21
C PRO A 51 12.47 -15.12 -22.09
N HIS A 52 12.82 -15.67 -20.92
CA HIS A 52 11.92 -15.85 -19.78
C HIS A 52 12.61 -15.42 -18.47
N PRO A 53 12.79 -14.11 -18.24
CA PRO A 53 13.33 -13.63 -16.98
C PRO A 53 12.36 -13.97 -15.85
N ALA A 54 12.85 -14.52 -14.74
CA ALA A 54 12.02 -14.81 -13.57
C ALA A 54 12.66 -14.23 -12.29
N PRO A 55 12.80 -12.89 -12.18
CA PRO A 55 13.31 -12.27 -10.98
C PRO A 55 12.28 -12.37 -9.85
N SER A 56 12.71 -12.82 -8.68
CA SER A 56 11.94 -12.76 -7.45
C SER A 56 12.48 -11.63 -6.59
N ILE A 57 11.63 -10.69 -6.21
CA ILE A 57 12.04 -9.47 -5.51
C ILE A 57 11.15 -9.28 -4.29
N ALA A 58 11.78 -9.20 -3.12
CA ALA A 58 11.14 -8.83 -1.88
C ALA A 58 11.92 -7.67 -1.26
N LEU A 59 11.21 -6.57 -1.04
CA LEU A 59 11.78 -5.32 -0.54
C LEU A 59 11.03 -4.90 0.71
N ALA A 60 11.79 -4.45 1.70
CA ALA A 60 11.27 -3.71 2.83
C ALA A 60 11.92 -2.32 2.89
N GLY A 61 11.37 -1.46 3.75
CA GLY A 61 11.93 -0.14 4.00
C GLY A 61 10.87 0.83 4.49
N THR A 62 11.28 2.09 4.63
CA THR A 62 10.42 3.16 5.10
C THR A 62 9.60 3.77 3.95
N PRO A 63 8.38 4.30 4.23
CA PRO A 63 7.60 5.02 3.22
C PRO A 63 8.37 6.18 2.57
N ALA A 64 9.25 6.86 3.31
CA ALA A 64 10.05 7.97 2.81
C ALA A 64 11.05 7.54 1.70
N ALA A 65 11.60 6.33 1.80
CA ALA A 65 12.55 5.80 0.81
C ALA A 65 11.86 5.28 -0.47
N LEU A 66 10.56 4.99 -0.40
CA LEU A 66 9.81 4.37 -1.50
C LEU A 66 9.69 5.28 -2.72
N GLY A 67 9.59 6.61 -2.53
CA GLY A 67 9.45 7.56 -3.62
C GLY A 67 10.61 7.52 -4.61
N GLY A 68 11.85 7.41 -4.12
CA GLY A 68 13.04 7.27 -4.98
C GLY A 68 12.98 6.01 -5.82
N PHE A 69 12.63 4.87 -5.20
CA PHE A 69 12.47 3.60 -5.91
C PHE A 69 11.37 3.67 -6.98
N MET A 70 10.21 4.22 -6.63
CA MET A 70 9.05 4.29 -7.52
C MET A 70 9.18 5.35 -8.63
N SER A 71 10.20 6.21 -8.58
CA SER A 71 10.54 7.12 -9.67
C SER A 71 11.27 6.40 -10.82
N GLY A 72 11.88 5.24 -10.55
CA GLY A 72 12.70 4.52 -11.51
C GLY A 72 13.87 5.39 -12.01
N SER A 73 14.01 5.52 -13.33
CA SER A 73 14.97 6.44 -13.96
C SER A 73 14.43 7.85 -14.20
N GLY A 74 13.17 8.11 -13.83
CA GLY A 74 12.52 9.41 -13.97
C GLY A 74 12.68 10.29 -12.73
N SER A 75 12.35 11.57 -12.84
CA SER A 75 12.42 12.55 -11.75
C SER A 75 11.13 12.69 -10.94
N THR A 76 10.05 11.99 -11.32
CA THR A 76 8.74 12.10 -10.67
C THR A 76 8.26 10.74 -10.16
N PRO A 77 8.12 10.55 -8.84
CA PRO A 77 7.44 9.39 -8.27
C PRO A 77 5.99 9.40 -8.72
N GLY A 78 5.47 8.27 -9.18
CA GLY A 78 4.07 8.22 -9.59
C GLY A 78 3.55 6.81 -9.74
N THR A 79 2.27 6.63 -9.44
CA THR A 79 1.58 5.35 -9.61
C THR A 79 1.25 5.04 -11.08
N GLY A 80 1.37 6.04 -11.96
CA GLY A 80 1.05 5.94 -13.40
C GLY A 80 2.20 5.52 -14.32
N ASN A 81 3.44 5.37 -13.82
CA ASN A 81 4.61 5.04 -14.65
C ASN A 81 4.72 3.55 -15.01
N GLY A 82 3.70 2.76 -14.69
CA GLY A 82 3.70 1.32 -14.89
C GLY A 82 4.43 0.54 -13.80
N LEU A 83 5.61 0.98 -13.34
CA LEU A 83 6.43 0.24 -12.36
C LEU A 83 5.66 -0.06 -11.07
N PHE A 84 4.94 0.93 -10.54
CA PHE A 84 4.14 0.79 -9.33
C PHE A 84 3.18 -0.40 -9.39
N SER A 85 2.42 -0.53 -10.48
CA SER A 85 1.47 -1.63 -10.69
C SER A 85 2.11 -3.03 -10.83
N ARG A 86 3.44 -3.13 -10.91
CA ARG A 86 4.13 -4.44 -10.98
C ARG A 86 4.47 -5.01 -9.60
N PHE A 87 4.38 -4.21 -8.54
CA PHE A 87 4.68 -4.65 -7.19
C PHE A 87 3.40 -4.98 -6.41
N LEU A 88 3.51 -5.96 -5.51
CA LEU A 88 2.54 -6.20 -4.46
C LEU A 88 2.95 -5.36 -3.26
N PHE A 89 2.02 -4.58 -2.70
CA PHE A 89 2.28 -3.72 -1.56
C PHE A 89 1.67 -4.31 -0.31
N TYR A 90 2.45 -4.37 0.75
CA TYR A 90 1.95 -4.70 2.07
C TYR A 90 2.51 -3.69 3.06
N ARG A 91 1.65 -3.07 3.85
CA ARG A 91 2.05 -2.18 4.93
C ARG A 91 1.33 -2.59 6.20
N PHE A 92 2.01 -2.42 7.33
CA PHE A 92 1.42 -2.54 8.66
C PHE A 92 1.97 -1.39 9.49
N ASP A 93 1.13 -0.84 10.36
CA ASP A 93 1.56 0.13 11.35
C ASP A 93 1.93 -0.66 12.62
N ARG A 94 3.16 -0.49 13.13
CA ARG A 94 3.54 -1.07 14.44
C ARG A 94 3.28 -0.05 15.53
N GLU A 95 2.79 -0.52 16.66
CA GLU A 95 2.81 0.27 17.89
C GLU A 95 4.27 0.54 18.27
N PHE A 96 4.56 1.80 18.63
CA PHE A 96 5.92 2.24 18.92
C PHE A 96 6.24 1.89 20.38
N GLU A 97 6.70 0.66 20.60
CA GLU A 97 7.15 0.20 21.91
C GLU A 97 8.67 0.05 21.94
N TRP A 98 9.30 0.56 23.00
CA TRP A 98 10.73 0.35 23.23
C TRP A 98 10.96 -1.10 23.64
N SER A 99 11.78 -1.81 22.86
CA SER A 99 12.23 -3.17 23.20
C SER A 99 13.64 -3.09 23.80
N PRO A 100 13.85 -3.45 25.08
CA PRO A 100 15.18 -3.41 25.69
C PRO A 100 16.11 -4.46 25.04
N GLN A 101 17.29 -4.01 24.62
CA GLN A 101 18.31 -4.83 23.93
C GLN A 101 19.24 -5.55 24.92
N PHE A 102 19.27 -5.07 26.17
CA PHE A 102 20.04 -5.65 27.24
C PHE A 102 19.10 -6.43 28.16
N ARG A 103 19.48 -7.67 28.49
CA ARG A 103 18.82 -8.41 29.57
C ARG A 103 19.20 -7.73 30.90
N SER A 104 18.24 -7.32 31.71
CA SER A 104 18.53 -6.87 33.06
C SER A 104 18.96 -8.07 33.91
N SER A 105 20.10 -7.99 34.56
CA SER A 105 20.62 -9.03 35.46
C SER A 105 19.80 -9.23 36.74
N GLN A 106 18.76 -8.41 36.96
CA GLN A 106 17.91 -8.47 38.16
C GLN A 106 16.68 -9.39 38.03
N SER A 107 16.51 -10.08 36.91
CA SER A 107 15.40 -11.03 36.69
C SER A 107 15.83 -12.50 36.70
N GLU A 108 17.03 -12.82 37.20
CA GLU A 108 17.49 -14.21 37.32
C GLU A 108 16.79 -14.99 38.46
N SER A 109 16.17 -14.31 39.44
CA SER A 109 15.45 -14.97 40.55
C SER A 109 13.94 -15.14 40.34
N THR A 110 13.40 -14.72 39.20
CA THR A 110 11.99 -14.96 38.83
C THR A 110 11.91 -15.50 37.41
N GLN A 111 12.69 -16.55 37.13
CA GLN A 111 12.58 -17.31 35.89
C GLN A 111 11.27 -18.13 35.91
N SER A 112 10.19 -17.55 35.40
CA SER A 112 9.05 -18.32 34.89
C SER A 112 8.33 -17.67 33.70
N GLU A 113 8.67 -16.43 33.29
CA GLU A 113 7.93 -15.74 32.22
C GLU A 113 8.68 -15.49 30.89
N SER A 114 9.98 -15.82 30.76
CA SER A 114 10.72 -15.62 29.49
C SER A 114 10.98 -16.87 28.66
N THR A 115 10.58 -18.05 29.13
CA THR A 115 10.77 -19.31 28.40
C THR A 115 9.87 -19.40 27.16
N GLN A 116 8.64 -18.86 27.24
CA GLN A 116 7.69 -18.92 26.12
C GLN A 116 8.10 -18.12 24.89
N SER A 117 8.82 -16.99 25.01
CA SER A 117 9.21 -16.17 23.85
C SER A 117 10.42 -16.75 23.12
N GLY A 118 11.37 -17.35 23.85
CA GLY A 118 12.48 -18.12 23.31
C GLY A 118 12.01 -19.42 22.63
N GLU A 119 11.13 -20.18 23.30
CA GLU A 119 10.55 -21.40 22.76
C GLU A 119 9.63 -21.13 21.55
N ARG A 120 8.78 -20.09 21.60
CA ARG A 120 7.97 -19.69 20.44
C ARG A 120 8.82 -19.26 19.25
N ARG A 121 9.95 -18.58 19.50
CA ARG A 121 10.87 -18.16 18.45
C ARG A 121 11.62 -19.35 17.85
N GLY A 122 12.08 -20.28 18.69
CA GLY A 122 12.67 -21.55 18.23
C GLY A 122 11.67 -22.39 17.43
N SER A 123 10.44 -22.51 17.92
CA SER A 123 9.34 -23.20 17.22
C SER A 123 8.97 -22.55 15.89
N LEU A 124 8.96 -21.21 15.81
CA LEU A 124 8.73 -20.48 14.57
C LEU A 124 9.88 -20.69 13.57
N GLU A 125 11.13 -20.56 14.02
CA GLU A 125 12.31 -20.77 13.16
C GLU A 125 12.36 -22.20 12.62
N GLU A 126 12.06 -23.18 13.46
CA GLU A 126 11.95 -24.58 13.07
C GLU A 126 10.81 -24.80 12.07
N SER A 127 9.64 -24.22 12.33
CA SER A 127 8.49 -24.28 11.40
C SER A 127 8.81 -23.65 10.04
N LEU A 128 9.46 -22.49 10.02
CA LEU A 128 9.89 -21.80 8.79
C LEU A 128 10.96 -22.60 8.05
N ARG A 129 11.90 -23.21 8.77
CA ARG A 129 12.93 -24.09 8.18
C ARG A 129 12.29 -25.32 7.56
N GLY A 130 11.34 -25.96 8.24
CA GLY A 130 10.57 -27.09 7.73
C GLY A 130 9.78 -26.73 6.48
N ALA A 131 9.07 -25.60 6.48
CA ALA A 131 8.38 -25.09 5.31
C ALA A 131 9.36 -24.84 4.15
N GLY A 132 10.51 -24.22 4.41
CA GLY A 132 11.56 -23.97 3.42
C GLY A 132 12.11 -25.25 2.78
N GLN A 133 12.29 -26.31 3.57
CA GLN A 133 12.71 -27.62 3.07
C GLN A 133 11.65 -28.24 2.13
N LYS A 134 10.37 -28.21 2.51
CA LYS A 134 9.27 -28.69 1.66
C LYS A 134 9.20 -27.92 0.34
N PHE A 135 9.29 -26.59 0.39
CA PHE A 135 9.32 -25.74 -0.80
C PHE A 135 10.51 -26.05 -1.72
N ARG A 136 11.70 -26.26 -1.15
CA ARG A 136 12.91 -26.61 -1.90
C ARG A 136 12.74 -27.94 -2.63
N GLU A 137 12.16 -28.94 -1.97
CA GLU A 137 11.89 -30.24 -2.56
C GLU A 137 10.88 -30.14 -3.71
N ALA A 138 9.75 -29.47 -3.48
CA ALA A 138 8.75 -29.20 -4.51
C ALA A 138 9.36 -28.50 -5.74
N ARG A 139 10.19 -27.48 -5.50
CA ARG A 139 10.86 -26.72 -6.57
C ARG A 139 11.86 -27.56 -7.34
N ARG A 140 12.56 -28.49 -6.68
CA ARG A 140 13.47 -29.45 -7.32
C ARG A 140 12.71 -30.36 -8.27
N GLN A 141 11.60 -30.93 -7.81
CA GLN A 141 10.77 -31.82 -8.64
C GLN A 141 10.17 -31.09 -9.84
N LEU A 142 9.61 -29.89 -9.63
CA LEU A 142 9.11 -29.05 -10.72
C LEU A 142 10.21 -28.63 -11.70
N GLY A 143 11.44 -28.44 -11.21
CA GLY A 143 12.59 -28.06 -12.02
C GLY A 143 13.20 -29.19 -12.84
N ALA A 144 12.96 -30.46 -12.47
CA ALA A 144 13.44 -31.64 -13.17
C ALA A 144 12.55 -32.05 -14.35
N ARG A 145 11.42 -31.36 -14.56
CA ARG A 145 10.46 -31.69 -15.62
C ARG A 145 10.98 -31.26 -16.99
N GLU A 146 10.85 -32.14 -17.98
CA GLU A 146 11.09 -31.82 -19.38
C GLU A 146 9.91 -31.05 -20.00
N THR A 147 8.69 -31.33 -19.53
CA THR A 147 7.46 -30.68 -19.99
C THR A 147 6.85 -29.80 -18.89
N PRO A 148 6.21 -28.67 -19.26
CA PRO A 148 5.53 -27.81 -18.30
C PRO A 148 4.45 -28.57 -17.51
N LEU A 149 4.19 -28.13 -16.28
CA LEU A 149 2.97 -28.51 -15.56
C LEU A 149 1.84 -27.62 -16.06
N TRP A 150 0.80 -28.24 -16.64
CA TRP A 150 -0.35 -27.50 -17.14
C TRP A 150 -1.37 -27.25 -16.02
N VAL A 151 -1.75 -26.00 -15.80
CA VAL A 151 -2.78 -25.64 -14.82
C VAL A 151 -4.00 -25.09 -15.55
N SER A 152 -5.13 -25.80 -15.49
CA SER A 152 -6.41 -25.33 -16.04
C SER A 152 -7.18 -24.51 -15.02
N VAL A 153 -7.93 -23.51 -15.49
CA VAL A 153 -8.85 -22.73 -14.66
C VAL A 153 -10.27 -23.08 -15.08
N PRO A 154 -11.06 -23.77 -14.25
CA PRO A 154 -12.44 -24.09 -14.55
C PRO A 154 -13.28 -22.85 -14.88
N GLY A 155 -14.24 -22.98 -15.80
CA GLY A 155 -15.08 -21.85 -16.27
C GLY A 155 -15.79 -21.10 -15.13
N ALA A 156 -16.33 -21.84 -14.16
CA ALA A 156 -16.96 -21.26 -12.97
C ALA A 156 -16.01 -20.35 -12.17
N LEU A 157 -14.72 -20.71 -12.07
CA LEU A 157 -13.72 -19.89 -11.37
C LEU A 157 -13.31 -18.67 -12.20
N GLN A 158 -13.26 -18.79 -13.54
CA GLN A 158 -13.05 -17.65 -14.43
C GLN A 158 -14.19 -16.62 -14.30
N GLU A 159 -15.44 -17.10 -14.21
CA GLU A 159 -16.62 -16.25 -13.99
C GLU A 159 -16.61 -15.59 -12.62
N ALA A 160 -16.25 -16.32 -11.56
CA ALA A 160 -16.11 -15.80 -10.21
C ALA A 160 -15.07 -14.67 -10.15
N HIS A 161 -13.88 -14.90 -10.71
CA HIS A 161 -12.84 -13.89 -10.86
C HIS A 161 -13.32 -12.67 -11.65
N THR A 162 -13.90 -12.89 -12.83
CA THR A 162 -14.38 -11.82 -13.71
C THR A 162 -15.44 -10.99 -13.02
N ARG A 163 -16.37 -11.62 -12.31
CA ARG A 163 -17.42 -10.95 -11.53
C ARG A 163 -16.79 -10.06 -10.46
N ALA A 164 -15.85 -10.59 -9.68
CA ALA A 164 -15.17 -9.84 -8.61
C ALA A 164 -14.52 -8.54 -9.13
N PHE A 165 -13.67 -8.66 -10.15
CA PHE A 165 -12.94 -7.51 -10.69
C PHE A 165 -13.82 -6.55 -11.49
N ARG A 166 -14.88 -7.02 -12.18
CA ARG A 166 -15.87 -6.13 -12.82
C ARG A 166 -16.65 -5.32 -11.80
N SER A 167 -17.14 -5.96 -10.74
CA SER A 167 -17.86 -5.28 -9.66
C SER A 167 -16.99 -4.23 -8.99
N LEU A 168 -15.73 -4.56 -8.68
CA LEU A 168 -14.77 -3.61 -8.11
C LEU A 168 -14.49 -2.45 -9.06
N THR A 169 -14.24 -2.73 -10.34
CA THR A 169 -14.01 -1.70 -11.36
C THR A 169 -15.18 -0.73 -11.48
N LYS A 170 -16.43 -1.23 -11.41
CA LYS A 170 -17.62 -0.39 -11.43
C LYS A 170 -17.67 0.54 -10.21
N LYS A 171 -17.53 -0.02 -9.00
CA LYS A 171 -17.49 0.77 -7.75
C LYS A 171 -16.41 1.85 -7.79
N TRP A 172 -15.19 1.50 -8.20
CA TRP A 172 -14.06 2.44 -8.27
C TRP A 172 -14.23 3.54 -9.30
N ARG A 173 -14.98 3.30 -10.38
CA ARG A 173 -15.29 4.33 -11.37
C ARG A 173 -16.22 5.40 -10.79
N GLU A 174 -17.12 4.97 -9.91
CA GLU A 174 -18.12 5.82 -9.24
C GLU A 174 -17.52 6.54 -8.01
N ASP A 175 -16.48 5.97 -7.39
CA ASP A 175 -15.76 6.57 -6.26
C ASP A 175 -14.71 7.61 -6.70
N GLY A 176 -15.03 8.89 -6.50
CA GLY A 176 -14.13 10.01 -6.79
C GLY A 176 -12.87 10.09 -5.92
N ASN A 177 -12.74 9.26 -4.88
CA ASN A 177 -11.56 9.24 -4.01
C ASN A 177 -10.42 8.33 -4.53
N VAL A 178 -10.70 7.44 -5.48
CA VAL A 178 -9.67 6.56 -6.05
C VAL A 178 -8.99 7.27 -7.23
N PRO A 179 -7.65 7.51 -7.18
CA PRO A 179 -6.96 8.16 -8.28
C PRO A 179 -7.02 7.33 -9.56
N ARG A 180 -7.29 7.97 -10.71
CA ARG A 180 -7.27 7.30 -12.03
C ARG A 180 -5.94 6.62 -12.35
N SER A 181 -4.84 7.13 -11.80
CA SER A 181 -3.51 6.52 -11.94
C SER A 181 -3.40 5.12 -11.32
N MET A 182 -4.37 4.69 -10.51
CA MET A 182 -4.46 3.34 -9.94
C MET A 182 -5.13 2.31 -10.86
N GLN A 183 -5.67 2.73 -12.01
CA GLN A 183 -6.35 1.82 -12.93
C GLN A 183 -5.45 0.67 -13.41
N ALA A 184 -4.17 0.96 -13.66
CA ALA A 184 -3.20 -0.07 -14.03
C ALA A 184 -2.98 -1.10 -12.90
N SER A 185 -2.98 -0.65 -11.64
CA SER A 185 -2.86 -1.52 -10.47
C SER A 185 -4.09 -2.42 -10.30
N LEU A 186 -5.30 -1.92 -10.55
CA LEU A 186 -6.52 -2.72 -10.53
C LEU A 186 -6.49 -3.83 -11.59
N THR A 187 -6.15 -3.48 -12.84
CA THR A 187 -6.04 -4.47 -13.92
C THR A 187 -4.97 -5.52 -13.59
N ARG A 188 -3.85 -5.10 -13.00
CA ARG A 188 -2.77 -5.99 -12.57
C ARG A 188 -3.17 -6.89 -11.41
N ALA A 189 -3.95 -6.40 -10.45
CA ALA A 189 -4.48 -7.21 -9.35
C ALA A 189 -5.30 -8.39 -9.88
N GLY A 190 -6.08 -8.19 -10.95
CA GLY A 190 -6.78 -9.27 -11.65
C GLY A 190 -5.84 -10.39 -12.12
N LEU A 191 -4.75 -10.04 -12.80
CA LEU A 191 -3.75 -11.01 -13.24
C LEU A 191 -3.00 -11.65 -12.06
N GLN A 192 -2.68 -10.85 -11.04
CA GLN A 192 -1.98 -11.32 -9.83
C GLN A 192 -2.81 -12.33 -9.06
N ALA A 193 -4.14 -12.16 -8.99
CA ALA A 193 -5.03 -13.12 -8.35
C ALA A 193 -4.86 -14.53 -8.92
N VAL A 194 -4.91 -14.65 -10.25
CA VAL A 194 -4.74 -15.94 -10.94
C VAL A 194 -3.32 -16.49 -10.73
N LYS A 195 -2.29 -15.64 -10.83
CA LYS A 195 -0.90 -16.08 -10.60
C LYS A 195 -0.67 -16.60 -9.18
N ILE A 196 -1.17 -15.90 -8.18
CA ILE A 196 -1.10 -16.31 -6.78
C ILE A 196 -1.83 -17.63 -6.60
N ALA A 197 -3.05 -17.77 -7.14
CA ALA A 197 -3.83 -19.00 -7.10
C ALA A 197 -3.07 -20.19 -7.72
N VAL A 198 -2.46 -20.01 -8.89
CA VAL A 198 -1.66 -21.05 -9.57
C VAL A 198 -0.45 -21.46 -8.73
N VAL A 199 0.23 -20.50 -8.10
CA VAL A 199 1.36 -20.80 -7.19
C VAL A 199 0.88 -21.60 -5.98
N LEU A 200 -0.19 -21.17 -5.32
CA LEU A 200 -0.78 -21.87 -4.17
C LEU A 200 -1.23 -23.30 -4.54
N ARG A 201 -1.81 -23.46 -5.73
CA ARG A 201 -2.17 -24.77 -6.27
C ARG A 201 -0.95 -25.68 -6.44
N GLY A 202 0.16 -25.13 -6.93
CA GLY A 202 1.43 -25.85 -7.02
C GLY A 202 2.00 -26.27 -5.65
N VAL A 203 1.87 -25.40 -4.63
CA VAL A 203 2.26 -25.73 -3.24
C VAL A 203 1.40 -26.88 -2.71
N ARG A 204 0.08 -26.80 -2.88
CA ARG A 204 -0.85 -27.86 -2.44
C ARG A 204 -0.64 -29.18 -3.18
N LEU A 205 -0.25 -29.15 -4.45
CA LEU A 205 0.16 -30.36 -5.17
C LEU A 205 1.37 -31.02 -4.50
N ALA A 206 2.37 -30.22 -4.10
CA ALA A 206 3.53 -30.77 -3.41
C ALA A 206 3.19 -31.35 -2.02
N ASP A 207 2.20 -30.77 -1.34
CA ASP A 207 1.72 -31.24 -0.04
C ASP A 207 0.74 -32.44 -0.13
N SER A 208 0.16 -32.72 -1.30
CA SER A 208 -0.83 -33.80 -1.46
C SER A 208 -0.22 -35.20 -1.51
N GLY A 209 1.12 -35.30 -1.51
CA GLY A 209 1.85 -36.56 -1.68
C GLY A 209 1.88 -37.09 -3.13
N VAL A 210 1.14 -36.46 -4.05
CA VAL A 210 1.23 -36.74 -5.49
C VAL A 210 2.49 -36.08 -6.03
N PRO A 211 3.47 -36.81 -6.60
CA PRO A 211 4.74 -36.21 -7.03
C PRO A 211 4.55 -35.16 -8.15
N PRO A 212 4.90 -33.88 -7.92
CA PRO A 212 4.88 -32.87 -8.98
C PRO A 212 5.65 -33.24 -10.26
N ALA A 213 6.63 -34.14 -10.18
CA ALA A 213 7.42 -34.58 -11.33
C ALA A 213 6.60 -35.39 -12.35
N SER A 214 5.64 -36.21 -11.91
CA SER A 214 4.85 -37.11 -12.78
C SER A 214 3.48 -36.56 -13.14
N THR A 215 3.01 -35.49 -12.49
CA THR A 215 1.72 -34.87 -12.80
C THR A 215 1.76 -34.07 -14.11
N GLN A 216 0.98 -34.42 -15.12
CA GLN A 216 0.96 -33.67 -16.38
C GLN A 216 0.15 -32.38 -16.29
N SER A 217 -1.05 -32.47 -15.71
CA SER A 217 -1.97 -31.35 -15.56
C SER A 217 -2.68 -31.39 -14.21
N ILE A 218 -3.10 -30.20 -13.75
CA ILE A 218 -3.94 -30.01 -12.58
C ILE A 218 -4.97 -28.93 -12.84
N GLU A 219 -6.11 -29.04 -12.19
CA GLU A 219 -7.12 -27.97 -12.20
C GLU A 219 -6.99 -27.09 -10.97
N LEU A 220 -7.27 -25.80 -11.12
CA LEU A 220 -7.35 -24.85 -10.01
C LEU A 220 -8.60 -25.11 -9.16
N GLY A 221 -8.45 -25.19 -7.84
CA GLY A 221 -9.57 -25.37 -6.91
C GLY A 221 -10.23 -24.04 -6.50
N PRO A 222 -11.47 -24.07 -5.97
CA PRO A 222 -12.17 -22.88 -5.49
C PRO A 222 -11.38 -22.10 -4.43
N GLU A 223 -10.79 -22.81 -3.46
CA GLU A 223 -9.99 -22.20 -2.41
C GLU A 223 -8.72 -21.51 -2.93
N ASP A 224 -8.09 -22.04 -4.00
CA ASP A 224 -6.91 -21.42 -4.61
C ASP A 224 -7.29 -20.07 -5.23
N MET A 225 -8.39 -20.05 -5.97
CA MET A 225 -8.91 -18.84 -6.60
C MET A 225 -9.35 -17.82 -5.56
N GLU A 226 -10.04 -18.27 -4.51
CA GLU A 226 -10.45 -17.42 -3.40
C GLU A 226 -9.23 -16.77 -2.73
N ALA A 227 -8.23 -17.57 -2.34
CA ALA A 227 -7.01 -17.06 -1.73
C ALA A 227 -6.28 -16.08 -2.66
N GLY A 228 -6.20 -16.40 -3.95
CA GLY A 228 -5.63 -15.51 -4.97
C GLY A 228 -6.34 -14.15 -5.05
N ILE A 229 -7.68 -14.16 -5.12
CA ILE A 229 -8.49 -12.94 -5.13
C ILE A 229 -8.29 -12.16 -3.82
N ARG A 230 -8.45 -12.80 -2.67
CA ARG A 230 -8.31 -12.14 -1.35
C ARG A 230 -6.94 -11.47 -1.18
N LEU A 231 -5.86 -12.18 -1.50
CA LEU A 231 -4.50 -11.65 -1.41
C LEU A 231 -4.29 -10.50 -2.39
N SER A 232 -4.67 -10.67 -3.66
CA SER A 232 -4.50 -9.61 -4.68
C SER A 232 -5.25 -8.33 -4.33
N LEU A 233 -6.48 -8.43 -3.80
CA LEU A 233 -7.28 -7.28 -3.37
C LEU A 233 -6.70 -6.62 -2.12
N THR A 234 -6.21 -7.42 -1.17
CA THR A 234 -5.50 -6.91 0.00
C THR A 234 -4.28 -6.08 -0.42
N TYR A 235 -3.43 -6.62 -1.31
CA TYR A 235 -2.28 -5.90 -1.83
C TYR A 235 -2.66 -4.64 -2.61
N LEU A 236 -3.77 -4.69 -3.37
CA LEU A 236 -4.28 -3.53 -4.10
C LEU A 236 -4.74 -2.41 -3.16
N LEU A 237 -5.39 -2.74 -2.04
CA LEU A 237 -5.81 -1.75 -1.05
C LEU A 237 -4.61 -1.09 -0.36
N HIS A 238 -3.63 -1.88 0.06
CA HIS A 238 -2.37 -1.32 0.55
C HIS A 238 -1.67 -0.46 -0.51
N ALA A 239 -1.76 -0.83 -1.79
CA ALA A 239 -1.22 -0.03 -2.88
C ALA A 239 -1.93 1.33 -3.02
N ILE A 240 -3.24 1.42 -2.78
CA ILE A 240 -3.97 2.70 -2.77
C ILE A 240 -3.46 3.60 -1.63
N GLU A 241 -3.33 3.05 -0.43
CA GLU A 241 -2.85 3.80 0.73
C GLU A 241 -1.41 4.30 0.53
N VAL A 242 -0.54 3.42 0.04
CA VAL A 242 0.83 3.78 -0.32
C VAL A 242 0.87 4.82 -1.43
N GLY A 243 0.05 4.64 -2.47
CA GLY A 243 -0.05 5.57 -3.60
C GLY A 243 -0.53 6.96 -3.20
N ALA A 244 -1.50 7.05 -2.28
CA ALA A 244 -1.97 8.32 -1.74
C ALA A 244 -0.85 9.08 -1.02
N ARG A 245 0.00 8.38 -0.25
CA ARG A 245 1.17 8.97 0.43
C ARG A 245 2.28 9.39 -0.55
N LEU A 246 2.37 8.78 -1.73
CA LEU A 246 3.33 9.19 -2.77
C LEU A 246 2.88 10.44 -3.55
N GLN A 247 1.57 10.69 -3.67
CA GLN A 247 1.01 11.80 -4.45
C GLN A 247 0.74 13.08 -3.63
N GLY A 248 0.75 13.01 -2.31
CA GLY A 248 0.60 14.14 -1.39
C GLY A 248 1.89 14.45 -0.63
N ASP A 249 2.34 15.72 -0.73
CA ASP A 249 3.03 16.54 0.30
C ASP A 249 3.43 15.75 1.56
N ASP A 250 4.72 15.62 1.87
CA ASP A 250 5.26 15.07 3.13
C ASP A 250 4.28 14.11 3.82
N GLY A 251 4.25 12.84 3.38
CA GLY A 251 3.67 11.80 4.22
C GLY A 251 4.18 12.02 5.65
N PRO A 252 3.33 11.86 6.68
CA PRO A 252 3.64 12.16 8.07
C PRO A 252 5.14 12.12 8.40
N GLN A 253 5.80 13.28 8.51
CA GLN A 253 6.98 13.33 9.37
C GLN A 253 6.44 13.02 10.77
N ASP A 254 6.53 11.76 11.20
CA ASP A 254 6.14 11.29 12.52
C ASP A 254 4.85 11.93 13.09
N THR A 255 3.79 11.98 12.29
CA THR A 255 2.51 12.48 12.81
C THR A 255 1.72 11.43 13.59
N CYS A 256 2.18 10.20 13.83
CA CYS A 256 1.47 9.34 14.78
C CYS A 256 1.47 9.95 16.21
N LEU A 257 2.53 10.69 16.56
CA LEU A 257 2.58 11.47 17.80
C LEU A 257 1.94 12.87 17.65
N GLN A 258 2.00 13.49 16.47
CA GLN A 258 1.43 14.84 16.25
C GLN A 258 -0.06 14.86 15.86
N GLU A 259 -0.61 13.84 15.19
CA GLU A 259 -2.03 13.71 14.84
C GLU A 259 -2.87 13.27 16.03
N LYS A 260 -2.35 12.40 16.92
CA LYS A 260 -2.96 12.24 18.25
C LYS A 260 -2.93 13.57 19.03
N ALA A 261 -1.82 14.32 18.98
CA ALA A 261 -1.73 15.65 19.61
C ALA A 261 -2.50 16.80 18.89
N LEU A 262 -2.94 16.61 17.63
CA LEU A 262 -3.74 17.58 16.84
C LEU A 262 -5.22 17.24 16.85
N GLN A 263 -5.59 15.96 16.99
CA GLN A 263 -6.96 15.51 17.30
C GLN A 263 -7.35 15.85 18.74
N GLU A 264 -6.38 16.02 19.63
CA GLU A 264 -6.58 16.44 21.03
C GLU A 264 -6.58 17.97 21.26
N LYS A 265 -6.51 18.80 20.20
CA LYS A 265 -6.61 20.28 20.32
C LYS A 265 -7.97 20.81 19.81
N PRO A 266 -8.57 21.76 20.53
CA PRO A 266 -9.69 21.56 21.45
C PRO A 266 -11.05 21.76 20.76
N ARG A 267 -12.02 20.90 21.09
CA ARG A 267 -13.38 20.93 20.53
C ARG A 267 -14.29 22.02 21.13
N SER A 268 -13.83 22.80 22.12
CA SER A 268 -14.66 23.79 22.82
C SER A 268 -14.53 25.22 22.27
N GLN A 269 -15.66 25.93 22.19
CA GLN A 269 -15.75 27.30 21.68
C GLN A 269 -14.92 28.32 22.47
N ALA A 270 -14.69 28.06 23.76
CA ALA A 270 -13.87 28.90 24.65
C ALA A 270 -12.40 28.98 24.20
N LYS A 271 -11.78 27.84 23.84
CA LYS A 271 -10.37 27.82 23.38
C LYS A 271 -10.20 28.35 21.95
N LEU A 272 -11.25 28.27 21.12
CA LEU A 272 -11.25 28.92 19.79
C LEU A 272 -11.29 30.46 19.93
N ASN A 273 -12.03 30.96 20.92
CA ASN A 273 -12.13 32.39 21.22
C ASN A 273 -10.85 32.93 21.84
N GLU A 274 -10.15 32.16 22.68
CA GLU A 274 -8.84 32.50 23.24
C GLU A 274 -7.80 32.76 22.14
N ARG A 275 -7.67 31.85 21.16
CA ARG A 275 -6.74 32.02 20.03
C ARG A 275 -7.11 33.16 19.07
N LYS A 276 -8.37 33.58 19.03
CA LYS A 276 -8.79 34.78 18.30
C LYS A 276 -8.33 36.07 18.99
N ARG A 277 -8.00 36.02 20.29
CA ARG A 277 -7.47 37.19 21.04
C ARG A 277 -6.03 37.52 20.63
N ASP A 278 -5.25 36.51 20.26
CA ASP A 278 -3.85 36.65 19.80
C ASP A 278 -3.71 37.22 18.37
N LEU A 279 -4.82 37.33 17.64
CA LEU A 279 -4.85 37.95 16.32
C LEU A 279 -4.87 39.48 16.45
N THR A 280 -4.24 40.18 15.50
CA THR A 280 -4.45 41.63 15.42
C THR A 280 -5.91 41.94 15.10
N GLU A 281 -6.37 43.15 15.43
CA GLU A 281 -7.75 43.60 15.15
C GLU A 281 -8.13 43.39 13.68
N ARG A 282 -7.24 43.83 12.79
CA ARG A 282 -7.33 43.62 11.35
C ARG A 282 -7.40 42.16 10.91
N GLN A 283 -6.66 41.27 11.58
CA GLN A 283 -6.70 39.84 11.33
C GLN A 283 -8.02 39.21 11.79
N ARG A 284 -8.59 39.68 12.91
CA ARG A 284 -9.91 39.25 13.38
C ARG A 284 -11.01 39.66 12.43
N GLU A 285 -10.98 40.91 11.95
CA GLU A 285 -11.96 41.42 10.98
C GLU A 285 -11.89 40.64 9.67
N TYR A 286 -10.69 40.41 9.14
CA TYR A 286 -10.50 39.60 7.94
C TYR A 286 -10.98 38.15 8.14
N LEU A 287 -10.69 37.52 9.29
CA LEU A 287 -11.18 36.19 9.61
C LEU A 287 -12.71 36.12 9.70
N LYS A 288 -13.38 37.18 10.19
CA LYS A 288 -14.85 37.28 10.19
C LYS A 288 -15.39 37.41 8.77
N ALA A 289 -14.74 38.22 7.92
CA ALA A 289 -15.18 38.49 6.55
C ALA A 289 -14.98 37.31 5.58
N LEU A 290 -14.10 36.35 5.89
CA LEU A 290 -13.95 35.14 5.07
C LEU A 290 -15.28 34.38 4.95
N PRO A 291 -15.55 33.68 3.82
CA PRO A 291 -16.78 32.90 3.68
C PRO A 291 -16.95 31.82 4.76
N GLU A 292 -18.20 31.56 5.15
CA GLU A 292 -18.56 30.48 6.07
C GLU A 292 -18.59 29.10 5.40
N GLU A 293 -18.72 29.08 4.08
CA GLU A 293 -18.60 27.91 3.22
C GLU A 293 -17.15 27.74 2.72
N PRO A 294 -16.76 26.56 2.21
CA PRO A 294 -15.44 26.37 1.64
C PRO A 294 -15.10 27.39 0.56
N PHE A 295 -13.95 28.03 0.67
CA PHE A 295 -13.50 29.10 -0.24
C PHE A 295 -12.09 28.82 -0.78
N SER A 296 -11.80 29.33 -1.96
CA SER A 296 -10.53 29.16 -2.65
C SER A 296 -9.47 30.16 -2.17
N THR A 297 -8.21 29.84 -2.46
CA THR A 297 -7.09 30.77 -2.19
C THR A 297 -7.18 32.04 -3.05
N ALA A 298 -7.87 32.00 -4.19
CA ALA A 298 -8.10 33.17 -5.04
C ALA A 298 -9.12 34.11 -4.38
N GLU A 299 -10.29 33.58 -3.98
CA GLU A 299 -11.34 34.33 -3.29
C GLU A 299 -10.83 34.99 -2.00
N ALA A 300 -10.00 34.27 -1.22
CA ALA A 300 -9.36 34.85 -0.05
C ALA A 300 -8.44 36.03 -0.39
N LYS A 301 -7.66 35.94 -1.47
CA LYS A 301 -6.76 37.01 -1.91
C LYS A 301 -7.52 38.22 -2.46
N ASP A 302 -8.64 37.99 -3.13
CA ASP A 302 -9.44 39.08 -3.70
C ASP A 302 -10.11 39.87 -2.59
N LEU A 303 -10.67 39.17 -1.59
CA LEU A 303 -11.23 39.78 -0.37
C LEU A 303 -10.19 40.59 0.41
N ALA A 304 -8.93 40.17 0.41
CA ALA A 304 -7.87 40.79 1.20
C ALA A 304 -7.53 42.23 0.80
N SER A 305 -7.86 42.64 -0.43
CA SER A 305 -7.63 43.99 -0.94
C SER A 305 -8.42 45.03 -0.14
N GLY A 306 -9.63 44.68 0.32
CA GLY A 306 -10.47 45.52 1.18
C GLY A 306 -10.00 45.62 2.64
N PHE A 307 -9.05 44.78 3.06
CA PHE A 307 -8.47 44.76 4.40
C PHE A 307 -6.99 45.17 4.38
N GLY A 308 -6.56 45.86 3.31
CA GLY A 308 -5.21 46.40 3.09
C GLY A 308 -4.07 45.38 3.02
N ALA A 309 -4.39 44.08 2.94
CA ALA A 309 -3.42 42.99 3.15
C ALA A 309 -2.82 42.52 1.83
N SER A 310 -1.50 42.33 1.80
CA SER A 310 -0.85 41.85 0.58
C SER A 310 -1.25 40.40 0.27
N LYS A 311 -1.36 40.07 -1.02
CA LYS A 311 -1.67 38.70 -1.50
C LYS A 311 -0.72 37.63 -0.90
N ARG A 312 0.53 38.00 -0.61
CA ARG A 312 1.53 37.15 0.07
C ARG A 312 1.29 37.06 1.59
N GLY A 313 0.91 38.15 2.24
CA GLY A 313 0.56 38.18 3.66
C GLY A 313 -0.63 37.28 4.00
N VAL A 314 -1.66 37.30 3.15
CA VAL A 314 -2.86 36.46 3.28
C VAL A 314 -2.54 34.99 3.21
N GLN A 315 -1.68 34.58 2.26
CA GLN A 315 -1.26 33.19 2.18
C GLN A 315 -0.50 32.73 3.43
N ARG A 316 0.29 33.62 4.05
CA ARG A 316 0.94 33.33 5.34
C ARG A 316 -0.08 33.20 6.47
N TRP A 317 -1.10 34.07 6.50
CA TRP A 317 -2.18 34.01 7.49
C TRP A 317 -2.99 32.72 7.37
N LEU A 318 -3.44 32.33 6.18
CA LEU A 318 -4.19 31.09 5.97
C LEU A 318 -3.40 29.85 6.45
N LYS A 319 -2.09 29.81 6.16
CA LYS A 319 -1.19 28.74 6.65
C LYS A 319 -1.06 28.76 8.18
N SER A 320 -0.88 29.93 8.78
CA SER A 320 -0.76 30.12 10.22
C SER A 320 -2.05 29.73 10.95
N TRP A 321 -3.21 30.16 10.44
CA TRP A 321 -4.52 29.87 10.99
C TRP A 321 -4.94 28.42 10.86
N ARG A 322 -4.47 27.72 9.82
CA ARG A 322 -4.55 26.25 9.75
C ARG A 322 -3.75 25.61 10.88
N LYS A 323 -2.50 26.04 11.09
CA LYS A 323 -1.64 25.53 12.17
C LYS A 323 -2.24 25.82 13.56
N ALA A 324 -2.90 26.96 13.71
CA ALA A 324 -3.60 27.38 14.92
C ALA A 324 -5.00 26.73 15.08
N GLY A 325 -5.47 25.96 14.11
CA GLY A 325 -6.76 25.25 14.18
C GLY A 325 -8.01 26.11 13.96
N LEU A 326 -7.85 27.34 13.46
CA LEU A 326 -8.95 28.26 13.11
C LEU A 326 -9.53 27.93 11.72
N LEU A 327 -8.71 27.38 10.81
CA LEU A 327 -9.09 26.95 9.47
C LEU A 327 -8.76 25.47 9.23
N ARG A 328 -9.52 24.83 8.36
CA ARG A 328 -9.23 23.49 7.79
C ARG A 328 -9.08 23.56 6.28
N LYS A 329 -8.49 22.54 5.65
CA LYS A 329 -8.39 22.40 4.19
C LYS A 329 -9.25 21.21 3.72
N PRO A 330 -10.41 21.46 3.11
CA PRO A 330 -11.23 20.37 2.56
C PRO A 330 -10.58 19.68 1.36
N LYS A 331 -9.94 20.46 0.46
CA LYS A 331 -9.26 19.98 -0.76
C LYS A 331 -8.08 20.89 -1.11
N ARG A 332 -7.20 20.47 -2.03
CA ARG A 332 -6.05 21.28 -2.47
C ARG A 332 -6.52 22.64 -3.01
N GLY A 333 -6.03 23.72 -2.41
CA GLY A 333 -6.38 25.09 -2.78
C GLY A 333 -7.65 25.66 -2.13
N MET A 334 -8.42 24.84 -1.41
CA MET A 334 -9.66 25.21 -0.71
C MET A 334 -9.45 25.27 0.82
N TRP A 335 -10.17 26.18 1.46
CA TRP A 335 -10.10 26.46 2.90
C TRP A 335 -11.51 26.54 3.47
N ALA A 336 -11.68 26.26 4.76
CA ALA A 336 -12.97 26.45 5.45
C ALA A 336 -12.74 26.83 6.91
N LYS A 337 -13.63 27.65 7.48
CA LYS A 337 -13.63 27.96 8.92
C LYS A 337 -13.99 26.71 9.73
N ARG A 338 -13.39 26.58 10.92
CA ARG A 338 -13.73 25.49 11.84
C ARG A 338 -14.97 25.89 12.65
N ARG A 339 -16.06 25.14 12.53
CA ARG A 339 -17.29 25.31 13.33
C ARG A 339 -17.22 24.45 14.61
N PRO A 340 -17.79 24.89 15.74
CA PRO A 340 -18.00 24.02 16.90
C PRO A 340 -19.03 22.92 16.57
N GLU A 341 -18.84 21.70 17.06
CA GLU A 341 -19.77 20.58 16.85
C GLU A 341 -21.15 20.88 17.46
N ARG A 342 -22.24 20.63 16.71
CA ARG A 342 -23.58 20.51 17.29
C ARG A 342 -23.60 19.23 18.14
N LYS A 343 -24.15 19.31 19.35
CA LYS A 343 -24.18 18.22 20.35
C LYS A 343 -24.99 16.97 19.93
N ASP A 344 -25.70 17.00 18.81
CA ASP A 344 -26.64 15.94 18.39
C ASP A 344 -26.17 15.13 17.16
N SER A 345 -24.88 14.96 16.96
CA SER A 345 -24.35 14.03 15.93
C SER A 345 -23.85 12.74 16.59
N PRO A 346 -24.28 11.55 16.13
CA PRO A 346 -23.94 10.29 16.77
C PRO A 346 -22.41 10.09 16.76
N ARG A 347 -21.90 9.59 17.89
CA ARG A 347 -20.49 9.24 18.09
C ARG A 347 -20.01 8.40 16.91
N THR A 348 -19.07 8.94 16.14
CA THR A 348 -18.41 8.22 15.05
C THR A 348 -17.36 7.31 15.67
N GLU A 349 -17.74 6.05 15.91
CA GLU A 349 -16.80 4.94 15.99
C GLU A 349 -16.07 4.82 14.65
N GLY A 350 -14.74 4.75 14.66
CA GLY A 350 -13.92 4.35 13.52
C GLY A 350 -13.90 5.34 12.33
N LEU A 351 -12.73 5.53 11.73
CA LEU A 351 -12.58 6.31 10.51
C LEU A 351 -13.41 5.71 9.35
N PRO A 352 -14.32 6.45 8.70
CA PRO A 352 -15.03 6.01 7.51
C PRO A 352 -14.14 6.24 6.29
N GLY A 353 -13.74 5.17 5.60
CA GLY A 353 -12.91 5.26 4.40
C GLY A 353 -12.23 3.97 3.93
N ALA A 354 -12.23 2.92 4.74
CA ALA A 354 -11.99 1.57 4.26
C ALA A 354 -13.27 0.77 4.55
N GLU A 355 -14.11 0.57 3.52
CA GLU A 355 -14.89 -0.66 3.48
C GLU A 355 -13.87 -1.78 3.78
N SER A 356 -14.06 -2.48 4.90
CA SER A 356 -13.21 -3.61 5.24
C SER A 356 -13.10 -4.49 3.99
N VAL A 357 -11.90 -4.95 3.64
CA VAL A 357 -11.70 -5.88 2.50
C VAL A 357 -12.73 -7.01 2.53
N ILE A 358 -13.10 -7.40 3.76
CA ILE A 358 -14.16 -8.33 4.11
C ILE A 358 -15.51 -7.94 3.50
N SER A 359 -15.99 -6.69 3.59
CA SER A 359 -17.29 -6.29 2.98
C SER A 359 -17.25 -6.25 1.44
N VAL A 360 -16.08 -6.05 0.82
CA VAL A 360 -15.92 -6.15 -0.65
C VAL A 360 -15.86 -7.62 -1.10
N ILE A 361 -15.26 -8.49 -0.28
CA ILE A 361 -15.15 -9.95 -0.51
C ILE A 361 -16.51 -10.64 -0.25
N ASP A 362 -17.20 -10.29 0.84
CA ASP A 362 -18.49 -10.86 1.27
C ASP A 362 -19.62 -10.51 0.29
N GLY A 363 -19.43 -9.47 -0.53
CA GLY A 363 -20.34 -9.09 -1.61
C GLY A 363 -20.15 -9.85 -2.94
N ILE A 364 -19.28 -10.88 -3.00
CA ILE A 364 -19.04 -11.70 -4.21
C ILE A 364 -19.77 -13.05 -4.06
N PRO A 365 -20.96 -13.23 -4.70
CA PRO A 365 -21.81 -14.40 -4.44
C PRO A 365 -21.20 -15.75 -4.83
N ALA A 366 -20.19 -15.76 -5.71
CA ALA A 366 -19.49 -16.99 -6.11
C ALA A 366 -18.53 -17.53 -5.03
N LEU A 367 -18.22 -16.75 -4.00
CA LEU A 367 -17.44 -17.15 -2.82
C LEU A 367 -18.33 -17.35 -1.57
N ALA A 368 -19.59 -16.92 -1.64
CA ALA A 368 -20.57 -17.05 -0.56
C ALA A 368 -21.44 -18.32 -0.64
N GLY A 369 -21.19 -19.20 -1.62
CA GLY A 369 -21.99 -20.40 -1.86
C GLY A 369 -21.30 -21.68 -1.40
N GLY A 370 -21.43 -22.03 -0.12
CA GLY A 370 -20.83 -23.24 0.44
C GLY A 370 -21.35 -23.70 1.82
N ARG A 371 -22.54 -23.28 2.24
CA ARG A 371 -23.37 -24.06 3.18
C ARG A 371 -24.82 -23.99 2.71
N ALA A 372 -25.28 -25.06 2.07
CA ALA A 372 -26.69 -25.42 2.15
C ALA A 372 -26.99 -25.88 3.61
N PRO A 373 -28.24 -25.77 4.09
CA PRO A 373 -28.60 -26.05 5.48
C PRO A 373 -28.22 -27.44 5.97
#